data_AF-A0A0E0KIH5-F1
#
_entry.id   AF-A0A0E0KIH5-F1
#
_cell.length_a   1.000
_cell.length_b   1.000
_cell.length_c   1.000
_cell.angle_alpha   90.00
_cell.angle_beta   90.00
_cell.angle_gamma   90.00
#
_symmetry.space_group_name_H-M   'P 1'
#
loop_
_entity.id
_entity.type
_entity.pdbx_description
1 polymer ?
#
loop_
_entity_poly.entity_id
_entity_poly.type
_entity_poly.pdbx_seq_one_letter_code
_entity_poly.pdbx_strand_id
1 'polypeptide(L)'
;MALQATASRESVRAAAEREPEGEGEAPRRPAAFYSSVFAQIEEVGWERLMSSKGDGGVSCLVFRVLDDQGRNHLLEITLPMNYPSIPPSLVADVPYLPKLQWSKGSRLKDVVCQFQEHLKILQDYWSIMDDIDKVLWVVDPTKPTFAMSHRRIALGDDCYLLLHVNARKPRSLPECRFLGTDGKLDRLITNWRKYRKKWSADKKFHENLSTVLDFALPPPPSVNIEDDEQVDCGICYAKHLPIDDELGTHSGGTTDYTCENPSCSRAFHSVCLRDWLRAITTTRQSFDVLFGNCPYCSDPVAVKITDR
;
A
#
# COMPACT_ATOMS: atom_id res chain seq x y z
N MET A 1 -1.41 48.92 38.16
CA MET A 1 -1.85 48.11 39.31
C MET A 1 -1.28 46.71 39.09
N ALA A 2 -0.07 46.44 39.59
CA ALA A 2 0.20 45.67 40.83
C ALA A 2 -0.27 44.20 40.70
N LEU A 3 0.64 43.24 40.44
CA LEU A 3 1.29 42.31 41.42
C LEU A 3 0.26 41.28 41.98
N GLN A 4 0.46 39.97 42.17
CA GLN A 4 1.54 38.97 42.22
C GLN A 4 0.82 37.58 42.17
N ALA A 5 1.36 36.48 41.61
CA ALA A 5 2.18 35.43 42.27
C ALA A 5 1.56 34.91 43.61
N THR A 6 1.41 33.62 43.98
CA THR A 6 2.05 32.32 43.67
C THR A 6 1.21 31.15 44.21
N ALA A 7 1.60 29.93 43.81
CA ALA A 7 1.14 28.57 44.12
C ALA A 7 0.90 28.14 45.59
N SER A 8 0.16 27.03 45.76
CA SER A 8 0.59 25.92 46.64
C SER A 8 0.02 24.55 46.20
N ARG A 9 0.85 23.52 46.31
CA ARG A 9 0.64 22.09 46.05
C ARG A 9 0.09 21.35 47.30
N GLU A 10 -0.22 20.07 47.08
CA GLU A 10 -0.43 18.93 48.02
C GLU A 10 -1.90 18.72 48.44
N SER A 11 -2.53 17.56 48.22
CA SER A 11 -2.04 16.22 48.56
C SER A 11 -2.72 15.10 47.74
N VAL A 12 -1.91 14.09 47.44
CA VAL A 12 -2.24 12.79 46.84
C VAL A 12 -2.94 11.89 47.87
N ARG A 13 -4.03 11.19 47.50
CA ARG A 13 -4.28 9.77 47.86
C ARG A 13 -5.57 9.20 47.24
N ALA A 14 -5.37 8.14 46.46
CA ALA A 14 -6.19 6.93 46.35
C ALA A 14 -7.70 7.07 46.13
N ALA A 15 -8.13 6.87 44.87
CA ALA A 15 -9.43 6.28 44.58
C ALA A 15 -9.28 5.36 43.36
N ALA A 16 -9.05 4.09 43.69
CA ALA A 16 -9.40 2.86 42.97
C ALA A 16 -9.52 2.93 41.44
N GLU A 17 -8.63 2.17 40.79
CA GLU A 17 -8.91 1.40 39.60
C GLU A 17 -10.30 0.76 39.71
N ARG A 18 -11.28 1.36 39.04
CA ARG A 18 -12.48 0.65 38.63
C ARG A 18 -12.20 0.16 37.22
N GLU A 19 -11.73 -1.08 37.13
CA GLU A 19 -12.00 -1.95 36.00
C GLU A 19 -13.48 -1.75 35.61
N PRO A 20 -13.80 -1.43 34.35
CA PRO A 20 -15.18 -1.50 33.90
C PRO A 20 -15.57 -2.97 33.85
N GLU A 21 -16.07 -3.49 34.97
CA GLU A 21 -16.88 -4.71 35.00
C GLU A 21 -18.11 -4.48 34.11
N GLY A 22 -18.05 -5.01 32.89
CA GLY A 22 -19.13 -4.89 31.93
C GLY A 22 -18.74 -5.09 30.47
N GLU A 23 -17.76 -5.94 30.16
CA GLU A 23 -17.72 -6.54 28.82
C GLU A 23 -18.89 -7.53 28.73
N GLY A 24 -20.05 -7.03 28.30
CA GLY A 24 -21.13 -7.89 27.85
C GLY A 24 -20.55 -8.84 26.80
N GLU A 25 -20.59 -10.14 27.09
CA GLU A 25 -20.04 -11.18 26.22
C GLU A 25 -20.56 -10.95 24.79
N ALA A 26 -19.64 -10.70 23.85
CA ALA A 26 -20.01 -10.41 22.47
C ALA A 26 -20.96 -11.50 21.97
N PRO A 27 -22.05 -11.14 21.26
CA PRO A 27 -23.08 -12.10 20.88
C PRO A 27 -22.48 -13.22 20.05
N ARG A 28 -22.39 -14.42 20.64
CA ARG A 28 -21.80 -15.59 20.00
C ARG A 28 -22.77 -16.18 18.99
N ARG A 29 -22.25 -16.52 17.81
CA ARG A 29 -23.04 -17.20 16.77
C ARG A 29 -23.31 -18.67 17.14
N PRO A 30 -24.39 -19.29 16.62
CA PRO A 30 -24.68 -20.71 16.82
C PRO A 30 -23.61 -21.62 16.20
N ALA A 31 -23.37 -22.80 16.78
CA ALA A 31 -22.41 -23.78 16.26
C ALA A 31 -22.62 -24.13 14.76
N ALA A 32 -23.89 -24.23 14.34
CA ALA A 32 -24.25 -24.52 12.95
C ALA A 32 -23.76 -23.45 11.95
N PHE A 33 -23.62 -22.19 12.39
CA PHE A 33 -23.02 -21.14 11.57
C PHE A 33 -21.56 -21.45 11.26
N TYR A 34 -20.75 -21.75 12.28
CA TYR A 34 -19.33 -22.03 12.12
C TYR A 34 -19.09 -23.25 11.23
N SER A 35 -19.79 -24.36 11.49
CA SER A 35 -19.69 -25.56 10.65
C SER A 35 -20.03 -25.28 9.19
N SER A 36 -21.06 -24.46 8.94
CA SER A 36 -21.44 -24.06 7.58
C SER A 36 -20.37 -23.20 6.90
N VAL A 37 -19.79 -22.23 7.62
CA VAL A 37 -18.74 -21.36 7.06
C VAL A 37 -17.47 -22.15 6.77
N PHE A 38 -17.05 -23.05 7.65
CA PHE A 38 -15.89 -23.91 7.40
C PHE A 38 -16.06 -24.80 6.17
N ALA A 39 -17.24 -25.42 6.00
CA ALA A 39 -17.56 -26.17 4.79
C ALA A 39 -17.52 -25.29 3.53
N GLN A 40 -18.00 -24.04 3.61
CA GLN A 40 -17.93 -23.09 2.49
C GLN A 40 -16.50 -22.63 2.18
N ILE A 41 -15.63 -22.50 3.18
CA ILE A 41 -14.20 -22.22 2.97
C ILE A 41 -13.55 -23.39 2.23
N GLU A 42 -13.84 -24.63 2.64
CA GLU A 42 -13.35 -25.83 1.98
C GLU A 42 -13.82 -25.92 0.52
N GLU A 43 -15.07 -25.53 0.22
CA GLU A 43 -15.60 -25.46 -1.15
C GLU A 43 -14.90 -24.42 -2.05
N VAL A 44 -14.37 -23.35 -1.45
CA VAL A 44 -13.59 -22.31 -2.12
C VAL A 44 -12.12 -22.74 -2.30
N GLY A 45 -11.57 -23.44 -1.30
CA GLY A 45 -10.18 -23.87 -1.23
C GLY A 45 -9.41 -23.16 -0.10
N TRP A 46 -8.90 -23.93 0.86
CA TRP A 46 -8.11 -23.43 1.98
C TRP A 46 -6.82 -22.75 1.53
N GLU A 47 -6.24 -23.19 0.41
CA GLU A 47 -5.02 -22.63 -0.19
C GLU A 47 -5.21 -21.19 -0.68
N ARG A 48 -6.46 -20.75 -0.86
CA ARG A 48 -6.80 -19.38 -1.27
C ARG A 48 -7.07 -18.47 -0.08
N LEU A 49 -7.31 -19.02 1.11
CA LEU A 49 -7.58 -18.23 2.31
C LEU A 49 -6.26 -17.68 2.87
N MET A 50 -6.09 -16.36 2.81
CA MET A 50 -4.88 -15.67 3.27
C MET A 50 -4.94 -15.33 4.75
N SER A 51 -6.11 -14.94 5.25
CA SER A 51 -6.31 -14.68 6.68
C SER A 51 -7.78 -14.81 7.07
N SER A 52 -8.02 -15.09 8.34
CA SER A 52 -9.36 -15.16 8.92
C SER A 52 -9.35 -14.53 10.32
N LYS A 53 -10.36 -13.72 10.63
CA LYS A 53 -10.46 -12.91 11.86
C LYS A 53 -11.91 -12.80 12.35
N GLY A 54 -12.09 -12.21 13.53
CA GLY A 54 -13.40 -11.93 14.13
C GLY A 54 -13.99 -13.10 14.93
N ASP A 55 -15.30 -13.07 15.16
CA ASP A 55 -16.01 -14.08 15.97
C ASP A 55 -15.77 -15.50 15.42
N GLY A 56 -15.25 -16.37 16.31
CA GLY A 56 -14.77 -17.73 16.00
C GLY A 56 -13.72 -17.82 14.89
N GLY A 57 -13.03 -16.72 14.57
CA GLY A 57 -12.01 -16.66 13.52
C GLY A 57 -12.54 -16.71 12.09
N VAL A 58 -13.86 -16.56 11.86
CA VAL A 58 -14.48 -16.73 10.54
C VAL A 58 -15.47 -15.64 10.13
N SER A 59 -15.58 -14.57 10.92
CA SER A 59 -16.49 -13.46 10.61
C SER A 59 -15.93 -12.49 9.59
N CYS A 60 -14.61 -12.48 9.38
CA CYS A 60 -13.92 -11.73 8.34
C CYS A 60 -12.90 -12.67 7.68
N LEU A 61 -13.01 -12.88 6.37
CA LEU A 61 -12.22 -13.82 5.59
C LEU A 61 -11.55 -13.06 4.45
N VAL A 62 -10.25 -13.27 4.23
CA VAL A 62 -9.52 -12.68 3.10
C VAL A 62 -9.08 -13.78 2.15
N PHE A 63 -9.61 -13.78 0.94
CA PHE A 63 -9.25 -14.73 -0.12
C PHE A 63 -8.33 -14.07 -1.15
N ARG A 64 -7.32 -14.82 -1.59
CA ARG A 64 -6.53 -14.52 -2.78
C ARG A 64 -7.29 -14.98 -4.02
N VAL A 65 -7.47 -14.08 -4.97
CA VAL A 65 -8.12 -14.32 -6.26
C VAL A 65 -7.19 -13.87 -7.37
N LEU A 66 -6.94 -14.75 -8.34
CA LEU A 66 -6.15 -14.43 -9.52
C LEU A 66 -7.07 -13.93 -10.63
N ASP A 67 -6.61 -12.93 -11.37
CA ASP A 67 -7.22 -12.53 -12.64
C ASP A 67 -6.58 -13.26 -13.84
N ASP A 68 -7.11 -12.98 -15.05
CA ASP A 68 -6.67 -13.62 -16.30
C ASP A 68 -5.21 -13.28 -16.69
N GLN A 69 -4.61 -12.24 -16.10
CA GLN A 69 -3.21 -11.87 -16.29
C GLN A 69 -2.31 -12.41 -15.16
N GLY A 70 -2.85 -13.22 -14.25
CA GLY A 70 -2.13 -13.79 -13.11
C GLY A 70 -1.87 -12.78 -11.99
N ARG A 71 -2.51 -11.61 -11.99
CA ARG A 71 -2.36 -10.63 -10.91
C ARG A 71 -3.13 -11.08 -9.68
N ASN A 72 -2.53 -10.83 -8.52
CA ASN A 72 -3.11 -11.17 -7.22
C ASN A 72 -4.06 -10.08 -6.74
N HIS A 73 -5.30 -10.44 -6.47
CA HIS A 73 -6.30 -9.58 -5.84
C HIS A 73 -6.70 -10.18 -4.48
N LEU A 74 -6.77 -9.34 -3.45
CA LEU A 74 -7.26 -9.75 -2.14
C LEU A 74 -8.71 -9.33 -2.01
N LEU A 75 -9.59 -10.31 -1.80
CA LEU A 75 -11.01 -10.13 -1.55
C LEU A 75 -11.28 -10.38 -0.07
N GLU A 76 -11.55 -9.32 0.67
CA GLU A 76 -12.05 -9.40 2.03
C GLU A 76 -13.58 -9.54 2.02
N ILE A 77 -14.07 -10.53 2.75
CA ILE A 77 -15.48 -10.86 2.91
C ILE A 77 -15.81 -10.80 4.39
N THR A 78 -16.66 -9.87 4.78
CA THR A 78 -17.17 -9.77 6.16
C THR A 78 -18.59 -10.31 6.25
N LEU A 79 -18.78 -11.29 7.13
CA LEU A 79 -20.04 -11.99 7.33
C LEU A 79 -20.85 -11.29 8.42
N PRO A 80 -22.05 -10.75 8.13
CA PRO A 80 -22.90 -10.15 9.17
C PRO A 80 -23.47 -11.23 10.10
N MET A 81 -23.99 -10.82 11.27
CA MET A 81 -24.60 -11.74 12.26
C MET A 81 -25.75 -12.58 11.66
N ASN A 82 -26.49 -12.01 10.71
CA ASN A 82 -27.64 -12.65 10.08
C ASN A 82 -27.27 -13.41 8.80
N TYR A 83 -25.98 -13.65 8.53
CA TYR A 83 -25.54 -14.45 7.40
C TYR A 83 -26.15 -15.88 7.45
N PRO A 84 -26.64 -16.44 6.33
CA PRO A 84 -26.64 -15.91 4.95
C PRO A 84 -27.91 -15.12 4.57
N SER A 85 -28.80 -14.81 5.52
CA SER A 85 -30.03 -14.06 5.23
C SER A 85 -29.77 -12.63 4.75
N ILE A 86 -28.65 -12.03 5.17
CA ILE A 86 -28.12 -10.77 4.67
C ILE A 86 -26.81 -11.07 3.92
N PRO A 87 -26.57 -10.46 2.73
CA PRO A 87 -25.34 -10.63 1.98
C PRO A 87 -24.11 -10.21 2.80
N PRO A 88 -22.95 -10.84 2.56
CA PRO A 88 -21.69 -10.36 3.10
C PRO A 88 -21.31 -9.01 2.50
N SER A 89 -20.51 -8.22 3.23
CA SER A 89 -19.88 -7.01 2.69
C SER A 89 -18.51 -7.36 2.12
N LEU A 90 -18.16 -6.73 1.01
CA LEU A 90 -16.92 -7.00 0.27
C LEU A 90 -16.01 -5.79 0.32
N VAL A 91 -14.71 -6.03 0.44
CA VAL A 91 -13.66 -5.01 0.27
C VAL A 91 -12.55 -5.61 -0.58
N ALA A 92 -12.09 -4.87 -1.58
CA ALA A 92 -10.96 -5.24 -2.42
C ALA A 92 -10.34 -3.97 -3.02
N ASP A 93 -9.05 -4.02 -3.35
CA ASP A 93 -8.35 -2.97 -4.08
C ASP A 93 -8.75 -3.00 -5.55
N VAL A 94 -9.96 -2.54 -5.86
CA VAL A 94 -10.51 -2.44 -7.22
C VAL A 94 -11.25 -1.10 -7.37
N PRO A 95 -11.36 -0.52 -8.58
CA PRO A 95 -11.93 0.82 -8.73
C PRO A 95 -13.42 0.89 -8.35
N TYR A 96 -14.11 -0.24 -8.43
CA TYR A 96 -15.45 -0.43 -7.89
C TYR A 96 -15.72 -1.93 -7.73
N LEU A 97 -16.54 -2.30 -6.75
CA LEU A 97 -16.95 -3.68 -6.50
C LEU A 97 -18.12 -4.10 -7.40
N PRO A 98 -18.29 -5.41 -7.67
CA PRO A 98 -19.47 -5.90 -8.37
C PRO A 98 -20.73 -5.71 -7.53
N LYS A 99 -21.87 -5.53 -8.19
CA LYS A 99 -23.17 -5.64 -7.52
C LYS A 99 -23.45 -7.11 -7.23
N LEU A 100 -23.16 -7.54 -6.00
CA LEU A 100 -23.32 -8.92 -5.56
C LEU A 100 -24.77 -9.38 -5.75
N GLN A 101 -24.96 -10.41 -6.57
CA GLN A 101 -26.21 -11.15 -6.67
C GLN A 101 -26.24 -12.15 -5.51
N TRP A 102 -27.21 -11.99 -4.61
CA TRP A 102 -27.26 -12.76 -3.37
C TRP A 102 -28.66 -13.27 -3.07
N SER A 103 -28.74 -14.49 -2.56
CA SER A 103 -29.94 -15.12 -2.04
C SER A 103 -29.61 -15.90 -0.76
N LYS A 104 -30.63 -16.37 -0.02
CA LYS A 104 -30.41 -17.20 1.18
C LYS A 104 -29.70 -18.53 0.89
N GLY A 105 -29.73 -19.00 -0.37
CA GLY A 105 -29.02 -20.20 -0.81
C GLY A 105 -27.59 -19.93 -1.28
N SER A 106 -27.19 -18.67 -1.41
CA SER A 106 -25.86 -18.28 -1.86
C SER A 106 -24.79 -18.56 -0.79
N ARG A 107 -23.57 -18.81 -1.24
CA ARG A 107 -22.41 -19.23 -0.44
C ARG A 107 -21.17 -18.41 -0.78
N LEU A 108 -20.10 -18.57 0.01
CA LEU A 108 -18.81 -17.91 -0.24
C LEU A 108 -18.27 -18.13 -1.66
N LYS A 109 -18.44 -19.34 -2.21
CA LYS A 109 -18.01 -19.68 -3.57
C LYS A 109 -18.69 -18.80 -4.62
N ASP A 110 -19.98 -18.49 -4.46
CA ASP A 110 -20.70 -17.61 -5.38
C ASP A 110 -20.14 -16.19 -5.35
N VAL A 111 -19.70 -15.72 -4.18
CA VAL A 111 -19.05 -14.41 -4.02
C VAL A 111 -17.73 -14.39 -4.77
N VAL A 112 -16.88 -15.41 -4.55
CA VAL A 112 -15.56 -15.53 -5.19
C VAL A 112 -15.71 -15.61 -6.71
N CYS A 113 -16.65 -16.43 -7.22
CA CYS A 113 -16.91 -16.54 -8.66
C CYS A 113 -17.42 -15.22 -9.26
N GLN A 114 -18.35 -14.52 -8.61
CA GLN A 114 -18.81 -13.22 -9.08
C GLN A 114 -17.70 -12.17 -9.08
N PHE A 115 -16.81 -12.21 -8.08
CA PHE A 115 -15.64 -11.34 -8.05
C PHE A 115 -14.66 -11.67 -9.18
N GLN A 116 -14.39 -12.95 -9.45
CA GLN A 116 -13.55 -13.37 -10.59
C GLN A 116 -14.08 -12.85 -11.93
N GLU A 117 -15.38 -13.00 -12.20
CA GLU A 117 -16.00 -12.45 -13.42
C GLU A 117 -15.88 -10.92 -13.47
N HIS A 118 -15.97 -10.26 -12.32
CA HIS A 118 -15.78 -8.82 -12.24
C HIS A 118 -14.34 -8.39 -12.57
N LEU A 119 -13.33 -9.15 -12.14
CA LEU A 119 -11.94 -8.90 -12.51
C LEU A 119 -11.73 -8.97 -14.03
N LYS A 120 -12.49 -9.80 -14.76
CA LYS A 120 -12.44 -9.86 -16.23
C LYS A 120 -12.94 -8.56 -16.88
N ILE A 121 -14.01 -7.97 -16.33
CA ILE A 121 -14.56 -6.70 -16.82
C ILE A 121 -13.54 -5.56 -16.63
N LEU A 122 -12.76 -5.60 -15.54
CA LEU A 122 -11.78 -4.58 -15.19
C LEU A 122 -10.46 -4.66 -15.99
N GLN A 123 -10.26 -5.69 -16.81
CA GLN A 123 -9.01 -5.90 -17.56
C GLN A 123 -8.67 -4.73 -18.49
N ASP A 124 -9.65 -4.22 -19.25
CA ASP A 124 -9.42 -3.09 -20.17
C ASP A 124 -9.04 -1.82 -19.40
N TYR A 125 -9.61 -1.61 -18.22
CA TYR A 125 -9.24 -0.49 -17.36
C TYR A 125 -7.79 -0.60 -16.88
N TRP A 126 -7.39 -1.73 -16.32
CA TRP A 126 -6.01 -1.88 -15.85
C TRP A 126 -4.99 -1.83 -16.98
N SER A 127 -5.30 -2.40 -18.15
CA SER A 127 -4.44 -2.26 -19.33
C SER A 127 -4.20 -0.80 -19.71
N ILE A 128 -5.23 0.05 -19.61
CA ILE A 128 -5.10 1.49 -19.91
C ILE A 128 -4.29 2.20 -18.83
N MET A 129 -4.48 1.86 -17.55
CA MET A 129 -3.69 2.43 -16.46
C MET A 129 -2.21 2.03 -16.58
N ASP A 130 -1.93 0.75 -16.87
CA ASP A 130 -0.57 0.23 -17.09
C ASP A 130 0.12 0.93 -18.28
N ASP A 131 -0.61 1.15 -19.37
CA ASP A 131 -0.11 1.90 -20.53
C ASP A 131 0.19 3.37 -20.20
N ILE A 132 -0.65 4.02 -19.38
CA ILE A 132 -0.40 5.39 -18.89
C ILE A 132 0.88 5.42 -18.07
N ASP A 133 1.01 4.51 -17.10
CA ASP A 133 2.13 4.45 -16.17
C ASP A 133 3.46 4.14 -16.88
N LYS A 134 3.40 3.38 -17.98
CA LYS A 134 4.56 3.03 -18.80
C LYS A 134 4.98 4.14 -19.78
N VAL A 135 4.03 4.86 -20.37
CA VAL A 135 4.30 5.75 -21.52
C VAL A 135 4.35 7.23 -21.14
N LEU A 136 3.69 7.63 -20.05
CA LEU A 136 3.59 9.03 -19.65
C LEU A 136 4.41 9.31 -18.39
N TRP A 137 4.91 10.53 -18.25
CA TRP A 137 5.57 10.95 -17.01
C TRP A 137 4.56 11.13 -15.87
N VAL A 138 4.22 10.05 -15.18
CA VAL A 138 3.40 10.05 -13.97
C VAL A 138 4.23 10.48 -12.78
N VAL A 139 3.83 11.56 -12.10
CA VAL A 139 4.49 12.07 -10.89
C VAL A 139 3.78 11.68 -9.60
N ASP A 140 2.51 11.28 -9.68
CA ASP A 140 1.72 10.83 -8.54
C ASP A 140 0.54 9.95 -9.02
N PRO A 141 0.25 8.82 -8.35
CA PRO A 141 1.00 8.21 -7.24
C PRO A 141 2.31 7.56 -7.68
N THR A 142 3.30 7.48 -6.79
CA THR A 142 4.59 6.78 -7.06
C THR A 142 4.44 5.26 -7.07
N LYS A 143 3.47 4.73 -6.31
CA LYS A 143 3.11 3.31 -6.27
C LYS A 143 1.59 3.19 -6.45
N PRO A 144 1.11 3.07 -7.69
CA PRO A 144 -0.32 2.95 -7.95
C PRO A 144 -0.90 1.64 -7.40
N THR A 145 -2.14 1.71 -6.90
CA THR A 145 -2.92 0.52 -6.55
C THR A 145 -3.96 0.23 -7.64
N PHE A 146 -4.57 -0.95 -7.61
CA PHE A 146 -5.55 -1.35 -8.62
C PHE A 146 -6.86 -0.55 -8.53
N ALA A 147 -7.19 0.04 -7.38
CA ALA A 147 -8.34 0.92 -7.20
C ALA A 147 -8.13 2.35 -7.71
N MET A 148 -6.89 2.81 -7.86
CA MET A 148 -6.58 4.22 -8.16
C MET A 148 -6.87 4.57 -9.62
N SER A 149 -7.91 5.38 -9.83
CA SER A 149 -8.39 5.83 -11.14
C SER A 149 -7.81 7.15 -11.63
N HIS A 150 -6.88 7.74 -10.88
CA HIS A 150 -6.27 9.01 -11.22
C HIS A 150 -4.76 8.89 -11.38
N ARG A 151 -4.20 9.78 -12.21
CA ARG A 151 -2.76 9.97 -12.40
C ARG A 151 -2.48 11.45 -12.56
N ARG A 152 -1.45 11.95 -11.87
CA ARG A 152 -0.91 13.29 -12.13
C ARG A 152 0.24 13.15 -13.11
N ILE A 153 0.06 13.70 -14.30
CA ILE A 153 1.01 13.61 -15.42
C ILE A 153 1.76 14.94 -15.51
N ALA A 154 3.09 14.91 -15.57
CA ALA A 154 3.90 16.07 -15.82
C ALA A 154 3.74 16.54 -17.28
N LEU A 155 3.61 17.84 -17.47
CA LEU A 155 3.56 18.50 -18.78
C LEU A 155 4.82 19.35 -19.04
N GLY A 156 5.75 19.40 -18.08
CA GLY A 156 6.92 20.31 -18.07
C GLY A 156 6.59 21.72 -17.58
N ASP A 157 7.60 22.53 -17.24
CA ASP A 157 7.46 23.91 -16.74
C ASP A 157 6.53 24.02 -15.53
N ASP A 158 6.68 23.12 -14.55
CA ASP A 158 5.83 23.02 -13.35
C ASP A 158 4.32 22.96 -13.64
N CYS A 159 3.95 22.49 -14.84
CA CYS A 159 2.58 22.24 -15.24
C CYS A 159 2.26 20.74 -15.17
N TYR A 160 1.06 20.42 -14.69
CA TYR A 160 0.59 19.07 -14.49
C TYR A 160 -0.85 18.89 -14.97
N LEU A 161 -1.16 17.67 -15.38
CA LEU A 161 -2.51 17.22 -15.68
C LEU A 161 -2.92 16.18 -14.64
N LEU A 162 -3.88 16.50 -13.79
CA LEU A 162 -4.57 15.50 -12.99
C LEU A 162 -5.65 14.86 -13.85
N LEU A 163 -5.39 13.63 -14.26
CA LEU A 163 -6.22 12.80 -15.11
C LEU A 163 -7.06 11.86 -14.25
N HIS A 164 -8.34 11.71 -14.58
CA HIS A 164 -9.24 10.70 -14.00
C HIS A 164 -9.83 9.82 -15.09
N VAL A 165 -9.50 8.52 -15.06
CA VAL A 165 -9.98 7.51 -16.00
C VAL A 165 -11.25 6.86 -15.45
N ASN A 166 -12.31 6.84 -16.25
CA ASN A 166 -13.56 6.18 -15.86
C ASN A 166 -13.39 4.65 -15.97
N ALA A 167 -13.28 3.96 -14.84
CA ALA A 167 -13.08 2.50 -14.83
C ALA A 167 -14.19 1.68 -15.51
N ARG A 168 -15.41 2.22 -15.67
CA ARG A 168 -16.51 1.54 -16.39
C ARG A 168 -16.47 1.78 -17.90
N LYS A 169 -15.76 2.83 -18.33
CA LYS A 169 -15.60 3.24 -19.74
C LYS A 169 -14.18 3.76 -19.95
N PRO A 170 -13.15 2.91 -19.78
CA PRO A 170 -11.77 3.38 -19.64
C PRO A 170 -11.21 4.00 -20.94
N ARG A 171 -11.78 3.63 -22.09
CA ARG A 171 -11.47 4.22 -23.41
C ARG A 171 -12.23 5.51 -23.74
N SER A 172 -13.13 5.97 -22.87
CA SER A 172 -13.86 7.22 -23.08
C SER A 172 -13.00 8.45 -22.73
N LEU A 173 -13.45 9.63 -23.16
CA LEU A 173 -12.77 10.89 -22.84
C LEU A 173 -12.65 11.03 -21.31
N PRO A 174 -11.44 11.16 -20.75
CA PRO A 174 -11.23 11.22 -19.32
C PRO A 174 -11.59 12.60 -18.77
N GLU A 175 -11.79 12.67 -17.46
CA GLU A 175 -11.88 13.94 -16.75
C GLU A 175 -10.46 14.47 -16.48
N CYS A 176 -10.29 15.78 -16.57
CA CYS A 176 -8.98 16.42 -16.55
C CYS A 176 -9.01 17.72 -15.76
N ARG A 177 -8.03 17.90 -14.88
CA ARG A 177 -7.76 19.16 -14.18
C ARG A 177 -6.32 19.59 -14.44
N PHE A 178 -6.16 20.81 -14.92
CA PHE A 178 -4.87 21.42 -15.20
C PHE A 178 -4.36 22.15 -13.96
N LEU A 179 -3.06 22.02 -13.65
CA LEU A 179 -2.41 22.58 -12.46
C LEU A 179 -1.06 23.19 -12.87
N GLY A 180 -0.68 24.36 -12.34
CA GLY A 180 0.59 25.04 -12.68
C GLY A 180 0.41 26.54 -12.99
N THR A 181 1.46 27.17 -13.54
CA THR A 181 1.50 28.61 -13.83
C THR A 181 0.79 28.99 -15.14
N ASP A 182 0.33 30.24 -15.21
CA ASP A 182 -0.54 30.74 -16.27
C ASP A 182 0.18 30.96 -17.62
N GLY A 183 -0.57 30.90 -18.73
CA GLY A 183 -0.07 31.02 -20.11
C GLY A 183 0.05 29.69 -20.88
N LYS A 184 0.87 28.75 -20.41
CA LYS A 184 0.97 27.40 -21.03
C LYS A 184 -0.33 26.63 -20.83
N LEU A 185 -0.89 26.67 -19.61
CA LEU A 185 -2.14 25.99 -19.28
C LEU A 185 -3.33 26.53 -20.06
N ASP A 186 -3.43 27.85 -20.27
CA ASP A 186 -4.53 28.44 -21.04
C ASP A 186 -4.59 27.91 -22.46
N ARG A 187 -3.42 27.74 -23.10
CA ARG A 187 -3.30 27.11 -24.41
C ARG A 187 -3.77 25.66 -24.38
N LEU A 188 -3.32 24.87 -23.41
CA LEU A 188 -3.70 23.46 -23.27
C LEU A 188 -5.20 23.28 -22.97
N ILE A 189 -5.78 24.13 -22.11
CA ILE A 189 -7.22 24.15 -21.80
C ILE A 189 -8.03 24.52 -23.05
N THR A 190 -7.56 25.51 -23.81
CA THR A 190 -8.20 25.91 -25.08
C THR A 190 -8.16 24.78 -26.10
N ASN A 191 -7.01 24.13 -26.27
CA ASN A 191 -6.84 22.97 -27.14
C ASN A 191 -7.74 21.81 -26.71
N TRP A 192 -7.77 21.48 -25.42
CA TRP A 192 -8.64 20.46 -24.88
C TRP A 192 -10.12 20.72 -25.23
N ARG A 193 -10.61 21.94 -25.00
CA ARG A 193 -12.00 22.33 -25.32
C ARG A 193 -12.29 22.20 -26.83
N LYS A 194 -11.34 22.59 -27.68
CA LYS A 194 -11.47 22.56 -29.14
C LYS A 194 -11.41 21.15 -29.71
N TYR A 195 -10.51 20.31 -29.20
CA TYR A 195 -10.15 19.04 -29.81
C TYR A 195 -10.69 17.81 -29.08
N ARG A 196 -11.36 17.92 -27.92
CA ARG A 196 -11.94 16.78 -27.19
C ARG A 196 -12.82 15.85 -28.03
N LYS A 197 -13.47 16.36 -29.07
CA LYS A 197 -14.30 15.57 -30.00
C LYS A 197 -13.48 14.64 -30.92
N LYS A 198 -12.16 14.82 -30.99
CA LYS A 198 -11.24 13.96 -31.73
C LYS A 198 -10.84 12.71 -30.93
N TRP A 199 -11.20 12.63 -29.64
CA TRP A 199 -10.96 11.44 -28.82
C TRP A 199 -11.70 10.24 -29.41
N SER A 200 -10.99 9.14 -29.64
CA SER A 200 -11.54 7.90 -30.18
C SER A 200 -11.19 6.70 -29.31
N ALA A 201 -12.15 5.82 -29.06
CA ALA A 201 -11.92 4.60 -28.28
C ALA A 201 -10.99 3.58 -28.97
N ASP A 202 -10.73 3.75 -30.26
CA ASP A 202 -9.88 2.85 -31.05
C ASP A 202 -8.39 3.23 -31.04
N LYS A 203 -8.05 4.41 -30.50
CA LYS A 203 -6.68 4.90 -30.42
C LYS A 203 -6.07 4.61 -29.05
N LYS A 204 -4.72 4.52 -29.01
CA LYS A 204 -4.01 4.42 -27.74
C LYS A 204 -4.26 5.67 -26.89
N PHE A 205 -4.28 5.48 -25.57
CA PHE A 205 -4.64 6.54 -24.63
C PHE A 205 -3.72 7.78 -24.74
N HIS A 206 -2.40 7.56 -24.78
CA HIS A 206 -1.41 8.65 -24.89
C HIS A 206 -1.46 9.39 -26.24
N GLU A 207 -1.79 8.69 -27.34
CA GLU A 207 -1.96 9.28 -28.67
C GLU A 207 -3.20 10.18 -28.70
N ASN A 208 -4.30 9.71 -28.11
CA ASN A 208 -5.51 10.51 -27.91
C ASN A 208 -5.21 11.76 -27.08
N LEU A 209 -4.52 11.60 -25.95
CA LEU A 209 -4.20 12.71 -25.06
C LEU A 209 -3.32 13.76 -25.75
N SER A 210 -2.27 13.34 -26.46
CA SER A 210 -1.43 14.23 -27.27
C SER A 210 -2.24 14.95 -28.36
N THR A 211 -3.16 14.25 -29.03
CA THR A 211 -4.03 14.83 -30.07
C THR A 211 -4.99 15.88 -29.52
N VAL A 212 -5.59 15.63 -28.34
CA VAL A 212 -6.56 16.53 -27.73
C VAL A 212 -5.88 17.76 -27.12
N LEU A 213 -4.69 17.58 -26.53
CA LEU A 213 -3.89 18.68 -26.00
C LEU A 213 -3.16 19.47 -27.10
N ASP A 214 -3.01 18.88 -28.29
CA ASP A 214 -2.16 19.39 -29.38
C ASP A 214 -0.76 19.73 -28.84
N PHE A 215 -0.20 18.74 -28.13
CA PHE A 215 1.00 18.86 -27.32
C PHE A 215 1.72 17.51 -27.29
N ALA A 216 3.05 17.54 -27.50
CA ALA A 216 3.89 16.37 -27.33
C ALA A 216 4.10 16.12 -25.84
N LEU A 217 3.46 15.07 -25.30
CA LEU A 217 3.59 14.70 -23.90
C LEU A 217 5.05 14.29 -23.61
N PRO A 218 5.64 14.75 -22.50
CA PRO A 218 6.98 14.33 -22.13
C PRO A 218 6.96 12.84 -21.76
N PRO A 219 7.95 12.05 -22.21
CA PRO A 219 8.10 10.69 -21.76
C PRO A 219 8.46 10.67 -20.26
N PRO A 220 8.28 9.53 -19.57
CA PRO A 220 8.92 9.32 -18.29
C PRO A 220 10.41 9.68 -18.41
N PRO A 221 11.00 10.30 -17.38
CA PRO A 221 12.44 10.57 -17.39
C PRO A 221 13.14 9.26 -17.72
N SER A 222 14.00 9.29 -18.75
CA SER A 222 14.86 8.15 -19.07
C SER A 222 15.60 7.83 -17.79
N VAL A 223 15.39 6.62 -17.28
CA VAL A 223 16.20 6.13 -16.17
C VAL A 223 17.61 5.99 -16.74
N ASN A 224 18.38 7.08 -16.73
CA ASN A 224 19.78 6.96 -16.42
C ASN A 224 19.76 6.40 -15.00
N ILE A 225 19.79 5.06 -14.93
CA ILE A 225 20.21 4.34 -13.75
C ILE A 225 21.70 4.70 -13.61
N GLU A 226 21.99 5.95 -13.25
CA GLU A 226 23.03 6.16 -12.26
C GLU A 226 22.42 5.67 -10.97
N ASP A 227 22.42 4.35 -10.85
CA ASP A 227 22.62 3.62 -9.62
C ASP A 227 22.11 4.33 -8.36
N ASP A 228 20.80 4.42 -8.20
CA ASP A 228 20.21 4.38 -6.85
C ASP A 228 20.18 2.92 -6.36
N GLU A 229 21.24 2.13 -6.66
CA GLU A 229 21.72 1.03 -5.80
C GLU A 229 22.29 1.60 -4.49
N GLN A 230 21.64 2.62 -3.90
CA GLN A 230 21.82 2.87 -2.48
C GLN A 230 21.06 1.78 -1.72
N VAL A 231 21.79 0.70 -1.50
CA VAL A 231 21.38 -0.54 -0.84
C VAL A 231 20.57 -0.26 0.43
N ASP A 232 19.28 -0.60 0.40
CA ASP A 232 18.43 -0.64 1.59
C ASP A 232 19.09 -1.50 2.68
N CYS A 233 18.92 -1.10 3.94
CA CYS A 233 19.45 -1.85 5.08
C CYS A 233 18.95 -3.31 5.04
N GLY A 234 19.88 -4.27 5.10
CA GLY A 234 19.57 -5.69 5.04
C GLY A 234 18.78 -6.24 6.22
N ILE A 235 18.48 -5.44 7.25
CA ILE A 235 17.73 -5.88 8.44
C ILE A 235 16.35 -5.22 8.48
N CYS A 236 16.28 -3.89 8.39
CA CYS A 236 15.02 -3.15 8.47
C CYS A 236 14.37 -2.86 7.10
N TYR A 237 15.07 -3.15 5.99
CA TYR A 237 14.63 -2.90 4.62
C TYR A 237 14.23 -1.44 4.34
N ALA A 238 14.81 -0.50 5.08
CA ALA A 238 14.59 0.93 4.91
C ALA A 238 15.89 1.63 4.49
N LYS A 239 15.75 2.68 3.67
CA LYS A 239 16.85 3.56 3.27
C LYS A 239 17.32 4.45 4.42
N HIS A 240 16.39 4.96 5.21
CA HIS A 240 16.65 5.85 6.35
C HIS A 240 15.99 5.30 7.62
N LEU A 241 16.64 5.47 8.77
CA LEU A 241 16.01 5.22 10.08
C LEU A 241 14.86 6.21 10.33
N PRO A 242 13.88 5.87 11.19
CA PRO A 242 12.84 6.80 11.62
C PRO A 242 13.43 8.06 12.25
N ILE A 243 12.70 9.18 12.17
CA ILE A 243 13.04 10.38 12.93
C ILE A 243 12.49 10.17 14.34
N ASP A 244 13.39 9.87 15.27
CA ASP A 244 13.10 9.62 16.68
C ASP A 244 14.16 10.31 17.56
N ASP A 245 13.72 10.95 18.65
CA ASP A 245 14.60 11.60 19.63
C ASP A 245 15.43 10.56 20.39
N GLU A 246 14.93 9.31 20.52
CA GLU A 246 15.66 8.21 21.17
C GLU A 246 16.85 7.70 20.33
N LEU A 247 16.81 7.88 19.00
CA LEU A 247 17.89 7.48 18.09
C LEU A 247 19.03 8.53 18.00
N GLY A 248 18.86 9.69 18.63
CA GLY A 248 19.87 10.75 18.69
C GLY A 248 20.41 11.12 17.30
N THR A 249 21.73 11.06 17.11
CA THR A 249 22.42 11.38 15.84
C THR A 249 22.12 10.41 14.70
N HIS A 250 21.55 9.24 14.98
CA HIS A 250 21.19 8.24 13.96
C HIS A 250 19.75 8.39 13.45
N SER A 251 18.99 9.33 14.03
CA SER A 251 17.65 9.72 13.59
C SER A 251 17.69 10.17 12.12
N GLY A 252 16.93 9.50 11.24
CA GLY A 252 16.98 9.77 9.80
C GLY A 252 18.23 9.30 9.05
N GLY A 253 19.14 8.55 9.69
CA GLY A 253 20.42 8.13 9.10
C GLY A 253 20.30 7.08 8.00
N THR A 254 21.18 7.14 6.98
CA THR A 254 21.34 6.12 5.92
C THR A 254 22.17 4.92 6.41
N THR A 255 22.24 3.86 5.61
CA THR A 255 23.16 2.74 5.87
C THR A 255 24.61 3.24 5.99
N ASP A 256 25.31 2.79 7.03
CA ASP A 256 26.66 3.24 7.42
C ASP A 256 27.61 2.06 7.69
N TYR A 257 27.13 0.83 7.51
CA TYR A 257 27.90 -0.40 7.62
C TYR A 257 27.69 -1.28 6.39
N THR A 258 28.78 -1.79 5.80
CA THR A 258 28.72 -2.73 4.67
C THR A 258 29.53 -3.98 4.97
N CYS A 259 28.98 -5.15 4.67
CA CYS A 259 29.68 -6.42 4.81
C CYS A 259 30.95 -6.45 3.94
N GLU A 260 32.09 -6.80 4.53
CA GLU A 260 33.39 -6.81 3.84
C GLU A 260 33.56 -7.96 2.84
N ASN A 261 32.70 -8.99 2.89
CA ASN A 261 32.72 -10.06 1.89
C ASN A 261 32.27 -9.50 0.53
N PRO A 262 33.15 -9.47 -0.50
CA PRO A 262 32.82 -8.89 -1.80
C PRO A 262 31.67 -9.62 -2.52
N SER A 263 31.47 -10.90 -2.24
CA SER A 263 30.34 -11.69 -2.77
C SER A 263 29.02 -11.43 -2.04
N CYS A 264 29.04 -10.73 -0.89
CA CYS A 264 27.85 -10.36 -0.12
C CYS A 264 27.53 -8.87 -0.27
N SER A 265 28.48 -8.00 0.11
CA SER A 265 28.39 -6.53 -0.01
C SER A 265 27.09 -5.90 0.53
N ARG A 266 26.41 -6.56 1.47
CA ARG A 266 25.13 -6.09 2.01
C ARG A 266 25.35 -4.91 2.95
N ALA A 267 24.56 -3.85 2.78
CA ALA A 267 24.58 -2.66 3.63
C ALA A 267 23.57 -2.76 4.78
N PHE A 268 23.89 -2.12 5.90
CA PHE A 268 23.11 -2.09 7.13
C PHE A 268 23.23 -0.72 7.79
N HIS A 269 22.24 -0.33 8.60
CA HIS A 269 22.46 0.65 9.65
C HIS A 269 23.21 -0.03 10.80
N SER A 270 24.21 0.65 11.35
CA SER A 270 25.02 0.18 12.47
C SER A 270 24.17 -0.07 13.71
N VAL A 271 23.06 0.66 13.87
CA VAL A 271 22.06 0.40 14.92
C VAL A 271 21.36 -0.95 14.68
N CYS A 272 20.82 -1.18 13.48
CA CYS A 272 20.15 -2.45 13.15
C CYS A 272 21.08 -3.66 13.30
N LEU A 273 22.32 -3.56 12.83
CA LEU A 273 23.30 -4.65 12.95
C LEU A 273 23.70 -4.89 14.40
N ARG A 274 23.85 -3.84 15.20
CA ARG A 274 24.17 -3.93 16.64
C ARG A 274 23.06 -4.62 17.42
N ASP A 275 21.81 -4.26 17.17
CA ASP A 275 20.66 -4.88 17.84
C ASP A 275 20.49 -6.34 17.42
N TRP A 276 20.71 -6.64 16.14
CA TRP A 276 20.76 -8.01 15.65
C TRP A 276 21.85 -8.85 16.35
N LEU A 277 23.07 -8.34 16.42
CA LEU A 277 24.18 -9.05 17.06
C LEU A 277 23.97 -9.24 18.57
N ARG A 278 23.34 -8.27 19.26
CA ARG A 278 22.97 -8.41 20.68
C ARG A 278 21.97 -9.52 20.94
N ALA A 279 21.12 -9.85 19.98
CA ALA A 279 20.15 -10.94 20.09
C ALA A 279 20.77 -12.35 19.90
N ILE A 280 22.04 -12.43 19.47
CA ILE A 280 22.72 -13.70 19.18
C ILE A 280 23.64 -14.09 20.33
N THR A 281 23.45 -15.31 20.86
CA THR A 281 24.19 -15.83 22.02
C THR A 281 25.68 -16.08 21.77
N THR A 282 26.09 -16.24 20.51
CA THR A 282 27.49 -16.48 20.12
C THR A 282 28.26 -15.19 19.81
N THR A 283 27.61 -14.03 19.87
CA THR A 283 28.25 -12.72 19.66
C THR A 283 29.27 -12.46 20.77
N ARG A 284 30.47 -12.04 20.39
CA ARG A 284 31.54 -11.67 21.32
C ARG A 284 31.62 -10.17 21.42
N GLN A 285 31.79 -9.64 22.62
CA GLN A 285 32.11 -8.23 22.83
C GLN A 285 33.57 -8.10 23.26
N SER A 286 34.30 -7.17 22.65
CA SER A 286 35.60 -6.71 23.14
C SER A 286 35.60 -5.19 23.14
N PHE A 287 35.82 -4.60 24.33
CA PHE A 287 35.69 -3.17 24.56
C PHE A 287 34.32 -2.64 24.07
N ASP A 288 34.35 -1.66 23.17
CA ASP A 288 33.22 -0.99 22.55
C ASP A 288 32.83 -1.60 21.19
N VAL A 289 33.30 -2.81 20.85
CA VAL A 289 33.01 -3.48 19.57
C VAL A 289 32.35 -4.84 19.78
N LEU A 290 31.24 -5.08 19.07
CA LEU A 290 30.60 -6.39 18.94
C LEU A 290 31.13 -7.11 17.70
N PHE A 291 31.56 -8.35 17.89
CA PHE A 291 32.01 -9.26 16.85
C PHE A 291 31.00 -10.40 16.71
N GLY A 292 30.50 -10.61 15.50
CA GLY A 292 29.59 -11.70 15.18
C GLY A 292 29.64 -12.04 13.71
N ASN A 293 28.54 -12.58 13.18
CA ASN A 293 28.45 -13.03 11.79
C ASN A 293 27.40 -12.22 11.03
N CYS A 294 27.67 -11.95 9.75
CA CYS A 294 26.74 -11.30 8.84
C CYS A 294 25.45 -12.12 8.72
N PRO A 295 24.24 -11.50 8.80
CA PRO A 295 22.97 -12.22 8.68
C PRO A 295 22.77 -12.94 7.33
N TYR A 296 23.54 -12.56 6.29
CA TYR A 296 23.35 -13.05 4.92
C TYR A 296 24.38 -14.10 4.51
N CYS A 297 25.68 -13.82 4.71
CA CYS A 297 26.75 -14.72 4.29
C CYS A 297 27.44 -15.47 5.44
N SER A 298 27.08 -15.18 6.69
CA SER A 298 27.71 -15.73 7.90
C SER A 298 29.20 -15.39 8.10
N ASP A 299 29.79 -14.53 7.26
CA ASP A 299 31.17 -14.06 7.46
C ASP A 299 31.29 -13.11 8.65
N PRO A 300 32.50 -12.99 9.25
CA PRO A 300 32.72 -12.12 10.41
C PRO A 300 32.35 -10.66 10.14
N VAL A 301 31.67 -10.04 11.10
CA VAL A 301 31.33 -8.61 11.12
C VAL A 301 31.67 -7.99 12.48
N ALA A 302 32.01 -6.71 12.49
CA ALA A 302 32.42 -5.99 13.69
C ALA A 302 31.79 -4.59 13.76
N VAL A 303 30.89 -4.34 14.72
CA VAL A 303 30.17 -3.06 14.85
C VAL A 303 30.41 -2.41 16.22
N LYS A 304 30.57 -1.08 16.27
CA LYS A 304 30.75 -0.34 17.52
C LYS A 304 29.45 -0.24 18.33
N ILE A 305 29.56 -0.23 19.65
CA ILE A 305 28.45 -0.20 20.62
C ILE A 305 28.00 1.23 20.94
N THR A 306 28.88 2.21 20.76
CA THR A 306 28.62 3.64 20.96
C THR A 306 29.40 4.42 19.91
N ASP A 307 28.74 5.34 19.23
CA ASP A 307 29.41 6.39 18.47
C ASP A 307 29.42 7.64 19.35
N ARG A 308 30.55 8.33 19.41
CA ARG A 308 30.57 9.72 19.90
C ARG A 308 29.94 10.62 18.85
#